data_AF-A0A6I2UWB4-F1
#
_entry.id   AF-A0A6I2UWB4-F1
#
_cell.length_a   1.000
_cell.length_b   1.000
_cell.length_c   1.000
_cell.angle_alpha   90.00
_cell.angle_beta   90.00
_cell.angle_gamma   90.00
#
_symmetry.space_group_name_H-M   'P 1'
#
loop_
_entity.id
_entity.type
_entity.pdbx_description
1 polymer ?
#
loop_
_entity_poly.entity_id
_entity_poly.type
_entity_poly.pdbx_seq_one_letter_code
_entity_poly.pdbx_strand_id
1 'polypeptide(L)'
;MENVYAQVEHFYQANPSSEQILAQGEAEKYLRRRAWQGDSDEKLKKAWSVIAILVTYTDQMNLYSLASLTAYDYQEIFYRYHSEQDSFSLNESCILAFLHVAGQFLNYLMDAGKIDDIHFLLKETKESLYVQGHFFLPPRRSTDEFYSSLARMETLSDDTMQCLSDMMDMLLERIHRFFHAAKYKADLERAVFLYVGPQFDIQNEQMERAEREHFWSGFWDYFLFDYHMIETDMIPIQVFFQQEELNGSERDILLDLMHAKFGVYSVEECYPDGILCRDLFTDELVDLPVPDHTPSPLEPCILFGHINTLGVVLVNRITVLPASRNLQKRMKEIVLQQYTRYRCQEPDASLHAFFSREAGLVRHTLNILARCAQLSVLPPVHTLPVLVHQKHRPGEYAKEIKRLKQYGMQFGFSCYAVKLLCRFLADYMSVRSEKSFPNDSAALFIAVLLEFAKLNGMDLENVPGISDFLGAEVADVRGYMMEMEDLLHCVPYDPRYLTEDGFIRSLYMM
;
A
#
# COMPACT_ATOMS: atom_id res chain seq x y z
N MET A 1 32.59 10.78 31.10
CA MET A 1 31.14 10.58 30.93
C MET A 1 30.73 11.43 29.76
N GLU A 2 30.39 10.81 28.64
CA GLU A 2 29.80 11.51 27.50
C GLU A 2 28.42 12.04 27.89
N ASN A 3 28.09 13.24 27.42
CA ASN A 3 26.75 13.81 27.59
C ASN A 3 25.79 13.15 26.60
N VAL A 4 24.47 13.34 26.79
CA VAL A 4 23.47 12.71 25.90
C VAL A 4 23.66 13.08 24.42
N TYR A 5 24.08 14.32 24.11
CA TYR A 5 24.25 14.78 22.73
C TYR A 5 25.42 14.10 22.02
N ALA A 6 26.50 13.82 22.72
CA ALA A 6 27.61 13.03 22.18
C ALA A 6 27.20 11.59 21.87
N GLN A 7 26.30 10.99 22.67
CA GLN A 7 25.73 9.67 22.38
C GLN A 7 24.84 9.68 21.13
N VAL A 8 24.06 10.75 20.95
CA VAL A 8 23.25 10.95 19.73
C VAL A 8 24.16 11.07 18.52
N GLU A 9 25.17 11.94 18.58
CA GLU A 9 26.11 12.14 17.47
C GLU A 9 26.85 10.85 17.10
N HIS A 10 27.36 10.11 18.09
CA HIS A 10 28.03 8.83 17.86
C HIS A 10 27.09 7.79 17.24
N PHE A 11 25.82 7.76 17.63
CA PHE A 11 24.84 6.84 17.06
C PHE A 11 24.62 7.08 15.57
N TYR A 12 24.43 8.33 15.13
CA TYR A 12 24.22 8.65 13.71
C TYR A 12 25.49 8.54 12.87
N GLN A 13 26.67 8.76 13.48
CA GLN A 13 27.94 8.45 12.82
C GLN A 13 28.12 6.95 12.55
N ALA A 14 27.67 6.10 13.48
CA ALA A 14 27.72 4.66 13.34
C ALA A 14 26.58 4.09 12.46
N ASN A 15 25.42 4.76 12.41
CA ASN A 15 24.22 4.31 11.70
C ASN A 15 23.64 5.44 10.80
N PRO A 16 24.27 5.74 9.65
CA PRO A 16 23.83 6.85 8.79
C PRO A 16 22.42 6.63 8.18
N SER A 17 21.99 5.37 8.00
CA SER A 17 20.66 4.99 7.50
C SER A 17 19.52 5.50 8.40
N SER A 18 19.77 5.55 9.71
CA SER A 18 18.78 5.96 10.72
C SER A 18 18.26 7.40 10.51
N GLU A 19 18.98 8.25 9.78
CA GLU A 19 18.54 9.62 9.44
C GLU A 19 17.22 9.65 8.65
N GLN A 20 16.93 8.58 7.90
CA GLN A 20 15.68 8.45 7.13
C GLN A 20 14.46 8.15 8.02
N ILE A 21 14.68 7.51 9.17
CA ILE A 21 13.63 7.11 10.12
C ILE A 21 13.38 8.23 11.13
N LEU A 22 14.47 8.77 11.67
CA LEU A 22 14.46 9.89 12.59
C LEU A 22 15.68 10.74 12.29
N ALA A 23 15.47 11.98 11.84
CA ALA A 23 16.59 12.89 11.64
C ALA A 23 17.30 13.21 12.97
N GLN A 24 18.63 13.23 12.97
CA GLN A 24 19.43 13.57 14.15
C GLN A 24 18.97 14.88 14.79
N GLY A 25 18.70 15.89 13.95
CA GLY A 25 18.24 17.20 14.40
C GLY A 25 16.90 17.17 15.16
N GLU A 26 16.00 16.24 14.84
CA GLU A 26 14.70 16.10 15.53
C GLU A 26 14.86 15.40 16.89
N ALA A 27 15.71 14.37 16.96
CA ALA A 27 16.07 13.73 18.22
C ALA A 27 16.71 14.74 19.20
N GLU A 28 17.65 15.54 18.73
CA GLU A 28 18.30 16.58 19.56
C GLU A 28 17.32 17.67 20.00
N LYS A 29 16.40 18.11 19.13
CA LYS A 29 15.36 19.09 19.49
C LYS A 29 14.47 18.58 20.61
N TYR A 30 14.04 17.32 20.55
CA TYR A 30 13.28 16.69 21.63
C TYR A 30 14.06 16.69 22.95
N LEU A 31 15.31 16.22 22.94
CA LEU A 31 16.15 16.15 24.13
C LEU A 31 16.44 17.54 24.72
N ARG A 32 16.67 18.55 23.87
CA ARG A 32 16.79 19.95 24.31
C ARG A 32 15.49 20.40 24.98
N ARG A 33 14.33 20.16 24.38
CA ARG A 33 13.04 20.54 24.97
C ARG A 33 12.86 19.94 26.37
N ARG A 34 13.23 18.67 26.57
CA ARG A 34 13.21 17.99 27.88
C ARG A 34 14.21 18.59 28.86
N ALA A 35 15.42 18.91 28.42
CA ALA A 35 16.43 19.58 29.24
C ALA A 35 15.94 20.95 29.74
N TRP A 36 15.29 21.74 28.88
CA TRP A 36 14.68 23.03 29.25
C TRP A 36 13.53 22.89 30.25
N GLN A 37 12.84 21.74 30.27
CA GLN A 37 11.81 21.41 31.25
C GLN A 37 12.39 20.93 32.60
N GLY A 38 13.73 20.87 32.73
CA GLY A 38 14.42 20.53 33.98
C GLY A 38 14.79 19.06 34.15
N ASP A 39 14.77 18.27 33.06
CA ASP A 39 15.27 16.89 33.14
C ASP A 39 16.79 16.84 33.36
N SER A 40 17.22 15.94 34.23
CA SER A 40 18.65 15.67 34.46
C SER A 40 19.27 14.91 33.29
N ASP A 41 20.59 15.02 33.14
CA ASP A 41 21.34 14.31 32.09
C ASP A 41 21.07 12.79 32.10
N GLU A 42 20.94 12.18 33.28
CA GLU A 42 20.56 10.75 33.42
C GLU A 42 19.17 10.44 32.84
N LYS A 43 18.19 11.32 33.03
CA LYS A 43 16.85 11.15 32.43
C LYS A 43 16.90 11.31 30.91
N LEU A 44 17.71 12.26 30.42
CA LEU A 44 17.88 12.47 28.98
C LEU A 44 18.57 11.27 28.33
N LYS A 45 19.59 10.69 28.96
CA LYS A 45 20.25 9.45 28.53
C LYS A 45 19.28 8.28 28.47
N LYS A 46 18.43 8.13 29.50
CA LYS A 46 17.38 7.10 29.50
C LYS A 46 16.33 7.33 28.40
N ALA A 47 15.96 8.58 28.13
CA ALA A 47 15.07 8.89 27.03
C ALA A 47 15.72 8.55 25.69
N TRP A 48 17.00 8.91 25.53
CA TRP A 48 17.76 8.59 24.33
C TRP A 48 17.95 7.09 24.12
N SER A 49 18.25 6.29 25.15
CA SER A 49 18.40 4.85 25.00
C SER A 49 17.11 4.17 24.51
N VAL A 50 15.95 4.65 24.95
CA VAL A 50 14.64 4.19 24.44
C VAL A 50 14.43 4.61 22.98
N ILE A 51 14.76 5.86 22.63
CA ILE A 51 14.64 6.35 21.24
C ILE A 51 15.58 5.57 20.31
N ALA A 52 16.83 5.37 20.72
CA ALA A 52 17.84 4.69 19.95
C ALA A 52 17.43 3.24 19.66
N ILE A 53 16.92 2.48 20.63
CA ILE A 53 16.48 1.10 20.36
C ILE A 53 15.27 1.04 19.43
N LEU A 54 14.34 2.00 19.54
CA LEU A 54 13.19 2.10 18.63
C LEU A 54 13.65 2.36 17.19
N VAL A 55 14.55 3.32 16.99
CA VAL A 55 15.10 3.65 15.67
C VAL A 55 15.91 2.48 15.12
N THR A 56 16.82 1.90 15.91
CA THR A 56 17.61 0.73 15.51
C THR A 56 16.73 -0.45 15.10
N TYR A 57 15.69 -0.74 15.87
CA TYR A 57 14.76 -1.81 15.54
C TYR A 57 14.01 -1.52 14.24
N THR A 58 13.54 -0.29 14.08
CA THR A 58 12.80 0.15 12.88
C THR A 58 13.68 0.07 11.64
N ASP A 59 14.97 0.44 11.75
CA ASP A 59 15.97 0.33 10.68
C ASP A 59 16.27 -1.12 10.32
N GLN A 60 16.52 -1.96 11.33
CA GLN A 60 16.81 -3.39 11.14
C GLN A 60 15.64 -4.15 10.50
N MET A 61 14.40 -3.73 10.79
CA MET A 61 13.19 -4.30 10.21
C MET A 61 12.74 -3.59 8.92
N ASN A 62 13.53 -2.65 8.40
CA ASN A 62 13.23 -1.85 7.19
C ASN A 62 11.82 -1.21 7.23
N LEU A 63 11.38 -0.77 8.40
CA LEU A 63 10.09 -0.11 8.57
C LEU A 63 10.22 1.37 8.17
N TYR A 64 9.21 1.88 7.45
CA TYR A 64 9.22 3.25 6.91
C TYR A 64 9.11 4.34 7.98
N SER A 65 8.60 4.01 9.17
CA SER A 65 8.36 4.96 10.25
C SER A 65 8.25 4.26 11.60
N LEU A 66 8.52 5.00 12.67
CA LEU A 66 8.22 4.58 14.04
C LEU A 66 6.72 4.31 14.27
N ALA A 67 5.84 4.89 13.46
CA ALA A 67 4.39 4.62 13.50
C ALA A 67 4.00 3.25 12.91
N SER A 68 4.91 2.60 12.18
CA SER A 68 4.69 1.27 11.60
C SER A 68 4.90 0.13 12.59
N LEU A 69 5.41 0.43 13.80
CA LEU A 69 5.57 -0.56 14.86
C LEU A 69 4.21 -1.10 15.32
N THR A 70 4.18 -2.37 15.69
CA THR A 70 3.03 -3.09 16.23
C THR A 70 3.23 -3.43 17.70
N ALA A 71 2.18 -3.90 18.38
CA ALA A 71 2.28 -4.42 19.74
C ALA A 71 3.34 -5.52 19.89
N TYR A 72 3.56 -6.34 18.85
CA TYR A 72 4.54 -7.41 18.85
C TYR A 72 5.97 -6.89 18.71
N ASP A 73 6.18 -5.85 17.89
CA ASP A 73 7.47 -5.21 17.75
C ASP A 73 7.92 -4.62 19.09
N TYR A 74 7.01 -3.99 19.83
CA TYR A 74 7.28 -3.53 21.19
C TYR A 74 7.66 -4.65 22.15
N GLN A 75 7.03 -5.82 22.05
CA GLN A 75 7.39 -6.97 22.89
C GLN A 75 8.83 -7.42 22.61
N GLU A 76 9.24 -7.55 21.35
CA GLU A 76 10.63 -7.89 21.00
C GLU A 76 11.62 -6.77 21.38
N ILE A 77 11.22 -5.50 21.23
CA ILE A 77 12.02 -4.36 21.69
C ILE A 77 12.24 -4.43 23.20
N PHE A 78 11.26 -4.81 24.03
CA PHE A 78 11.47 -4.97 25.47
C PHE A 78 12.54 -6.02 25.77
N TYR A 79 12.55 -7.12 25.02
CA TYR A 79 13.55 -8.16 25.17
C TYR A 79 14.95 -7.74 24.74
N ARG A 80 15.07 -7.01 23.62
CA ARG A 80 16.34 -6.46 23.15
C ARG A 80 16.88 -5.39 24.09
N TYR A 81 15.99 -4.49 24.54
CA TYR A 81 16.32 -3.46 25.51
C TYR A 81 16.77 -4.05 26.85
N HIS A 82 16.14 -5.14 27.30
CA HIS A 82 16.60 -5.91 28.46
C HIS A 82 18.00 -6.49 28.29
N SER A 83 18.34 -7.02 27.10
CA SER A 83 19.67 -7.56 26.84
C SER A 83 20.77 -6.50 26.70
N GLU A 84 20.41 -5.27 26.33
CA GLU A 84 21.37 -4.16 26.18
C GLU A 84 21.50 -3.31 27.45
N GLN A 85 20.47 -3.32 28.31
CA GLN A 85 20.40 -2.50 29.52
C GLN A 85 20.20 -3.36 30.75
N ASP A 86 21.30 -3.66 31.46
CA ASP A 86 21.30 -4.46 32.70
C ASP A 86 20.32 -3.93 33.77
N SER A 87 20.04 -2.63 33.75
CA SER A 87 19.13 -1.96 34.70
C SER A 87 17.65 -2.12 34.38
N PHE A 88 17.30 -2.62 33.19
CA PHE A 88 15.91 -2.82 32.77
C PHE A 88 15.46 -4.25 33.09
N SER A 89 14.35 -4.41 33.81
CA SER A 89 13.77 -5.72 34.10
C SER A 89 12.49 -5.95 33.30
N LEU A 90 12.20 -7.19 32.93
CA LEU A 90 10.98 -7.56 32.19
C LEU A 90 9.76 -7.72 33.12
N ASN A 91 9.54 -6.71 33.95
CA ASN A 91 8.38 -6.63 34.84
C ASN A 91 7.46 -5.48 34.43
N GLU A 92 6.22 -5.52 34.94
CA GLU A 92 5.18 -4.54 34.63
C GLU A 92 5.66 -3.09 34.83
N SER A 93 6.30 -2.79 35.96
CA SER A 93 6.73 -1.42 36.29
C SER A 93 7.76 -0.85 35.31
N CYS A 94 8.73 -1.68 34.88
CA CYS A 94 9.79 -1.24 33.99
C CYS A 94 9.27 -1.08 32.56
N ILE A 95 8.46 -2.02 32.09
CA ILE A 95 7.86 -1.97 30.75
C ILE A 95 6.88 -0.80 30.62
N LEU A 96 6.05 -0.55 31.63
CA LEU A 96 5.18 0.64 31.63
C LEU A 96 5.98 1.94 31.68
N ALA A 97 7.11 1.97 32.40
CA ALA A 97 8.01 3.13 32.38
C ALA A 97 8.69 3.33 31.02
N PHE A 98 9.07 2.26 30.33
CA PHE A 98 9.55 2.31 28.95
C PHE A 98 8.49 2.87 28.02
N LEU A 99 7.28 2.30 28.03
CA LEU A 99 6.15 2.74 27.21
C LEU A 99 5.78 4.19 27.47
N HIS A 100 5.90 4.66 28.73
CA HIS A 100 5.68 6.06 29.06
C HIS A 100 6.69 6.99 28.38
N VAL A 101 7.98 6.63 28.41
CA VAL A 101 9.04 7.42 27.76
C VAL A 101 8.87 7.39 26.23
N ALA A 102 8.64 6.21 25.66
CA ALA A 102 8.37 6.05 24.22
C ALA A 102 7.15 6.88 23.81
N GLY A 103 6.05 6.81 24.56
CA GLY A 103 4.84 7.58 24.28
C GLY A 103 5.03 9.09 24.38
N GLN A 104 5.84 9.58 25.32
CA GLN A 104 6.19 11.02 25.38
C GLN A 104 6.94 11.50 24.14
N PHE A 105 7.82 10.66 23.59
CA PHE A 105 8.56 10.98 22.38
C PHE A 105 7.68 10.90 21.12
N LEU A 106 6.89 9.84 20.99
CA LEU A 106 6.00 9.65 19.83
C LEU A 106 4.91 10.73 19.77
N ASN A 107 4.33 11.11 20.90
CA ASN A 107 3.40 12.24 20.95
C ASN A 107 4.06 13.55 20.50
N TYR A 108 5.33 13.77 20.85
CA TYR A 108 6.08 14.92 20.37
C TYR A 108 6.25 14.91 18.84
N LEU A 109 6.55 13.75 18.23
CA LEU A 109 6.66 13.62 16.79
C LEU A 109 5.31 13.81 16.09
N MET A 110 4.23 13.28 16.67
CA MET A 110 2.86 13.45 16.16
C MET A 110 2.43 14.93 16.22
N ASP A 111 2.67 15.62 17.34
CA ASP A 111 2.41 17.06 17.48
C ASP A 111 3.22 17.91 16.46
N ALA A 112 4.41 17.43 16.09
CA ALA A 112 5.26 18.04 15.06
C ALA A 112 4.87 17.65 13.63
N GLY A 113 3.83 16.81 13.44
CA GLY A 113 3.37 16.34 12.13
C GLY A 113 4.37 15.42 11.43
N LYS A 114 5.21 14.71 12.20
CA LYS A 114 6.27 13.82 11.67
C LYS A 114 5.84 12.37 11.54
N ILE A 115 4.83 11.96 12.31
CA ILE A 115 4.27 10.61 12.28
C ILE A 115 2.75 10.68 12.38
N ASP A 116 2.07 9.63 11.92
CA ASP A 116 0.62 9.47 12.01
C ASP A 116 0.15 9.19 13.45
N ASP A 117 -1.17 9.05 13.65
CA ASP A 117 -1.76 8.81 14.96
C ASP A 117 -1.36 7.43 15.53
N ILE A 118 -0.61 7.44 16.63
CA ILE A 118 -0.09 6.26 17.34
C ILE A 118 -0.86 5.91 18.62
N HIS A 119 -1.94 6.62 18.95
CA HIS A 119 -2.67 6.39 20.21
C HIS A 119 -3.30 5.00 20.27
N PHE A 120 -3.79 4.49 19.12
CA PHE A 120 -4.31 3.13 19.03
C PHE A 120 -3.22 2.10 19.30
N LEU A 121 -2.04 2.27 18.70
CA LEU A 121 -0.89 1.39 18.86
C LEU A 121 -0.43 1.28 20.32
N LEU A 122 -0.16 2.41 21.00
CA LEU A 122 0.31 2.35 22.40
C LEU A 122 -0.74 1.77 23.34
N LYS A 123 -2.02 1.98 23.03
CA LYS A 123 -3.12 1.37 23.76
C LYS A 123 -3.15 -0.15 23.54
N GLU A 124 -3.07 -0.60 22.29
CA GLU A 124 -3.04 -2.01 21.90
C GLU A 124 -1.83 -2.73 22.51
N THR A 125 -0.63 -2.15 22.41
CA THR A 125 0.58 -2.67 23.04
C THR A 125 0.38 -2.86 24.53
N LYS A 126 -0.21 -1.87 25.21
CA LYS A 126 -0.49 -1.97 26.65
C LYS A 126 -1.52 -3.05 26.94
N GLU A 127 -2.59 -3.14 26.17
CA GLU A 127 -3.64 -4.17 26.33
C GLU A 127 -3.08 -5.59 26.09
N SER A 128 -2.16 -5.76 25.14
CA SER A 128 -1.51 -7.05 24.82
C SER A 128 -0.71 -7.64 25.99
N LEU A 129 -0.31 -6.80 26.96
CA LEU A 129 0.46 -7.21 28.14
C LEU A 129 -0.42 -7.69 29.29
N TYR A 130 -1.74 -7.76 29.12
CA TYR A 130 -2.66 -8.22 30.17
C TYR A 130 -3.56 -9.34 29.67
N VAL A 131 -3.50 -10.48 30.35
CA VAL A 131 -4.42 -11.60 30.14
C VAL A 131 -5.28 -11.75 31.39
N GLN A 132 -6.60 -11.60 31.25
CA GLN A 132 -7.56 -11.65 32.36
C GLN A 132 -7.22 -10.65 33.50
N GLY A 133 -6.64 -9.50 33.16
CA GLY A 133 -6.26 -8.46 34.12
C GLY A 133 -4.92 -8.70 34.85
N HIS A 134 -4.20 -9.77 34.53
CA HIS A 134 -2.87 -10.04 35.06
C HIS A 134 -1.79 -9.68 34.04
N PHE A 135 -0.73 -9.00 34.49
CA PHE A 135 0.41 -8.69 33.65
C PHE A 135 1.07 -9.99 33.17
N PHE A 136 1.21 -10.10 31.85
CA PHE A 136 1.84 -11.21 31.17
C PHE A 136 2.60 -10.65 29.97
N LEU A 137 3.94 -10.69 30.05
CA LEU A 137 4.77 -10.50 28.87
C LEU A 137 4.92 -11.86 28.18
N PRO A 138 4.46 -12.02 26.93
CA PRO A 138 4.63 -13.27 26.20
C PRO A 138 6.12 -13.59 26.08
N PRO A 139 6.56 -14.84 26.36
CA PRO A 139 7.97 -15.22 26.40
C PRO A 139 8.69 -14.81 25.11
N ARG A 140 9.97 -14.39 25.25
CA ARG A 140 10.82 -14.06 24.10
C ARG A 140 10.84 -15.27 23.19
N ARG A 141 10.53 -15.07 21.92
CA ARG A 141 10.64 -16.13 20.92
C ARG A 141 12.08 -16.67 20.96
N SER A 142 12.25 -17.99 21.08
CA SER A 142 13.58 -18.58 21.00
C SER A 142 14.09 -18.48 19.57
N THR A 143 15.41 -18.47 19.41
CA THR A 143 16.12 -18.62 18.13
C THR A 143 15.77 -19.90 17.34
N ASP A 144 14.86 -20.74 17.84
CA ASP A 144 14.40 -22.00 17.23
C ASP A 144 13.09 -21.85 16.43
N GLU A 145 12.59 -20.63 16.19
CA GLU A 145 11.56 -20.44 15.16
C GLU A 145 12.21 -20.54 13.77
N PHE A 146 11.82 -21.59 13.04
CA PHE A 146 12.39 -22.03 11.76
C PHE A 146 12.71 -20.88 10.82
N TYR A 147 11.79 -19.93 10.62
CA TYR A 147 11.92 -18.85 9.65
C TYR A 147 13.03 -17.83 9.99
N SER A 148 13.15 -17.45 11.25
CA SER A 148 14.20 -16.53 11.74
C SER A 148 15.62 -17.11 11.59
N SER A 149 15.75 -18.44 11.51
CA SER A 149 17.03 -19.10 11.25
C SER A 149 17.45 -19.04 9.79
N LEU A 150 16.49 -18.97 8.86
CA LEU A 150 16.73 -19.01 7.41
C LEU A 150 17.42 -17.74 6.88
N ALA A 151 17.09 -16.57 7.46
CA ALA A 151 17.67 -15.28 7.07
C ALA A 151 19.19 -15.18 7.31
N ARG A 152 19.78 -16.16 8.01
CA ARG A 152 21.21 -16.23 8.34
C ARG A 152 21.95 -17.35 7.62
N MET A 153 21.26 -18.14 6.79
CA MET A 153 21.85 -19.28 6.09
C MET A 153 22.29 -18.85 4.68
N GLU A 154 23.57 -19.02 4.36
CA GLU A 154 24.09 -18.76 2.99
C GLU A 154 23.51 -19.74 1.96
N THR A 155 23.14 -20.96 2.40
CA THR A 155 22.50 -21.99 1.59
C THR A 155 21.48 -22.75 2.42
N LEU A 156 20.26 -22.91 1.90
CA LEU A 156 19.21 -23.74 2.51
C LEU A 156 19.41 -25.21 2.10
N SER A 157 19.22 -26.15 3.02
CA SER A 157 19.18 -27.58 2.66
C SER A 157 17.86 -27.92 1.98
N ASP A 158 17.84 -28.98 1.18
CA ASP A 158 16.63 -29.46 0.49
C ASP A 158 15.47 -29.72 1.46
N ASP A 159 15.75 -30.33 2.62
CA ASP A 159 14.74 -30.59 3.67
C ASP A 159 14.15 -29.29 4.24
N THR A 160 14.98 -28.24 4.38
CA THR A 160 14.54 -26.92 4.83
C THR A 160 13.73 -26.21 3.76
N MET A 161 14.12 -26.28 2.48
CA MET A 161 13.32 -25.73 1.39
C MET A 161 11.95 -26.41 1.28
N GLN A 162 11.89 -27.73 1.45
CA GLN A 162 10.63 -28.46 1.43
C GLN A 162 9.71 -28.04 2.60
N CYS A 163 10.25 -27.93 3.81
CA CYS A 163 9.47 -27.50 4.97
C CYS A 163 8.94 -26.06 4.81
N LEU A 164 9.73 -25.17 4.22
CA LEU A 164 9.30 -23.81 3.87
C LEU A 164 8.16 -23.83 2.84
N SER A 165 8.27 -24.65 1.80
CA SER A 165 7.23 -24.83 0.77
C SER A 165 5.93 -25.33 1.40
N ASP A 166 6.00 -26.37 2.24
CA ASP A 166 4.82 -26.96 2.88
C ASP A 166 4.10 -25.93 3.78
N MET A 167 4.85 -25.10 4.52
CA MET A 167 4.27 -24.02 5.32
C MET A 167 3.62 -22.94 4.45
N MET A 168 4.27 -22.56 3.34
CA MET A 168 3.72 -21.57 2.41
C MET A 168 2.43 -22.07 1.77
N ASP A 169 2.38 -23.33 1.35
CA ASP A 169 1.19 -23.96 0.79
C ASP A 169 0.03 -23.99 1.80
N MET A 170 0.30 -24.39 3.06
CA MET A 170 -0.70 -24.34 4.12
C MET A 170 -1.23 -22.93 4.39
N LEU A 171 -0.35 -21.92 4.38
CA LEU A 171 -0.74 -20.52 4.52
C LEU A 171 -1.62 -20.05 3.37
N LEU A 172 -1.23 -20.35 2.13
CA LEU A 172 -2.01 -20.00 0.95
C LEU A 172 -3.40 -20.66 0.97
N GLU A 173 -3.50 -21.93 1.40
CA GLU A 173 -4.80 -22.59 1.59
C GLU A 173 -5.66 -21.93 2.68
N ARG A 174 -5.07 -21.45 3.77
CA ARG A 174 -5.78 -20.69 4.80
C ARG A 174 -6.26 -19.35 4.26
N ILE A 175 -5.42 -18.63 3.54
CA ILE A 175 -5.73 -17.36 2.87
C ILE A 175 -6.90 -17.54 1.90
N HIS A 176 -6.87 -18.57 1.05
CA HIS A 176 -7.97 -18.87 0.13
C HIS A 176 -9.29 -19.06 0.88
N ARG A 177 -9.29 -19.88 1.94
CA ARG A 177 -10.51 -20.11 2.75
C ARG A 177 -11.00 -18.84 3.42
N PHE A 178 -10.10 -18.00 3.93
CA PHE A 178 -10.43 -16.74 4.58
C PHE A 178 -11.16 -15.78 3.63
N PHE A 179 -10.63 -15.59 2.41
CA PHE A 179 -11.22 -14.68 1.42
C PHE A 179 -12.46 -15.23 0.72
N HIS A 180 -12.69 -16.54 0.76
CA HIS A 180 -13.96 -17.13 0.29
C HIS A 180 -15.15 -16.89 1.24
N ALA A 181 -14.93 -16.28 2.42
CA ALA A 181 -16.03 -15.88 3.29
C ALA A 181 -16.95 -14.84 2.61
N ALA A 182 -18.26 -14.92 2.89
CA ALA A 182 -19.27 -14.08 2.23
C ALA A 182 -19.01 -12.57 2.34
N LYS A 183 -18.36 -12.11 3.41
CA LYS A 183 -17.99 -10.69 3.61
C LYS A 183 -17.03 -10.15 2.54
N TYR A 184 -16.20 -10.99 1.93
CA TYR A 184 -15.20 -10.60 0.93
C TYR A 184 -15.64 -10.90 -0.51
N LYS A 185 -16.88 -11.34 -0.71
CA LYS A 185 -17.38 -11.70 -2.03
C LYS A 185 -17.29 -10.53 -3.01
N ALA A 186 -17.68 -9.32 -2.58
CA ALA A 186 -17.61 -8.12 -3.42
C ALA A 186 -16.17 -7.76 -3.79
N ASP A 187 -15.23 -7.95 -2.86
CA ASP A 187 -13.80 -7.73 -3.11
C ASP A 187 -13.25 -8.72 -4.14
N LEU A 188 -13.56 -10.01 -4.00
CA LEU A 188 -13.13 -11.02 -4.96
C LEU A 188 -13.72 -10.75 -6.36
N GLU A 189 -15.02 -10.43 -6.45
CA GLU A 189 -15.67 -10.12 -7.73
C GLU A 189 -15.04 -8.89 -8.40
N ARG A 190 -14.78 -7.82 -7.63
CA ARG A 190 -14.09 -6.63 -8.13
C ARG A 190 -12.65 -6.93 -8.53
N ALA A 191 -11.90 -7.66 -7.70
CA ALA A 191 -10.51 -8.01 -7.99
C ALA A 191 -10.39 -8.83 -9.28
N VAL A 192 -11.29 -9.80 -9.46
CA VAL A 192 -11.36 -10.60 -10.69
C VAL A 192 -11.61 -9.71 -11.89
N PHE A 193 -12.60 -8.80 -11.81
CA PHE A 193 -12.86 -7.85 -12.89
C PHE A 193 -11.63 -7.00 -13.23
N LEU A 194 -10.96 -6.46 -12.22
CA LEU A 194 -9.76 -5.64 -12.38
C LEU A 194 -8.56 -6.42 -12.88
N TYR A 195 -8.44 -7.72 -12.58
CA TYR A 195 -7.32 -8.54 -13.04
C TYR A 195 -7.46 -8.93 -14.51
N VAL A 196 -8.68 -9.25 -14.94
CA VAL A 196 -8.93 -9.75 -16.30
C VAL A 196 -9.21 -8.64 -17.30
N GLY A 197 -9.72 -7.50 -16.82
CA GLY A 197 -10.17 -6.39 -17.64
C GLY A 197 -11.53 -6.65 -18.32
N PRO A 198 -12.14 -5.64 -18.93
CA PRO A 198 -13.53 -5.67 -19.40
C PRO A 198 -13.82 -6.65 -20.55
N GLN A 199 -12.80 -7.21 -21.21
CA GLN A 199 -12.95 -8.03 -22.42
C GLN A 199 -12.71 -9.53 -22.21
N PHE A 200 -12.29 -9.96 -21.01
CA PHE A 200 -11.88 -11.34 -20.78
C PHE A 200 -13.03 -12.17 -20.21
N ASP A 201 -13.38 -13.26 -20.89
CA ASP A 201 -14.40 -14.20 -20.44
C ASP A 201 -13.77 -15.34 -19.62
N ILE A 202 -13.97 -15.29 -18.30
CA ILE A 202 -13.51 -16.29 -17.34
C ILE A 202 -14.27 -17.61 -17.50
N GLN A 203 -15.49 -17.55 -18.03
CA GLN A 203 -16.33 -18.73 -18.26
C GLN A 203 -16.04 -19.43 -19.59
N ASN A 204 -14.93 -19.09 -20.26
CA ASN A 204 -14.52 -19.81 -21.45
C ASN A 204 -14.18 -21.28 -21.09
N GLU A 205 -15.19 -22.15 -21.19
CA GLU A 205 -15.10 -23.58 -20.86
C GLU A 205 -14.03 -24.31 -21.70
N GLN A 206 -13.64 -23.73 -22.85
CA GLN A 206 -12.63 -24.25 -23.76
C GLN A 206 -11.19 -23.97 -23.31
N MET A 207 -10.97 -23.16 -22.26
CA MET A 207 -9.63 -22.90 -21.72
C MET A 207 -9.02 -24.21 -21.20
N GLU A 208 -7.77 -24.49 -21.57
CA GLU A 208 -7.10 -25.71 -21.12
C GLU A 208 -6.91 -25.70 -19.59
N ARG A 209 -6.81 -26.90 -18.98
CA ARG A 209 -6.64 -27.00 -17.52
C ARG A 209 -5.38 -26.30 -17.03
N ALA A 210 -4.27 -26.46 -17.74
CA ALA A 210 -2.99 -25.82 -17.39
C ALA A 210 -3.08 -24.29 -17.48
N GLU A 211 -3.77 -23.76 -18.50
CA GLU A 211 -4.01 -22.32 -18.65
C GLU A 211 -4.87 -21.77 -17.51
N ARG A 212 -5.90 -22.51 -17.09
CA ARG A 212 -6.73 -22.15 -15.94
C ARG A 212 -5.93 -22.14 -14.63
N GLU A 213 -5.08 -23.13 -14.40
CA GLU A 213 -4.23 -23.19 -13.20
C GLU A 213 -3.23 -22.02 -13.18
N HIS A 214 -2.61 -21.71 -14.33
CA HIS A 214 -1.72 -20.54 -14.48
C HIS A 214 -2.45 -19.22 -14.24
N PHE A 215 -3.66 -19.06 -14.78
CA PHE A 215 -4.51 -17.90 -14.57
C PHE A 215 -4.79 -17.66 -13.08
N TRP A 216 -5.28 -18.68 -12.37
CA TRP A 216 -5.63 -18.52 -10.95
C TRP A 216 -4.39 -18.28 -10.09
N SER A 217 -3.27 -18.89 -10.44
CA SER A 217 -1.99 -18.61 -9.78
C SER A 217 -1.59 -17.13 -9.92
N GLY A 218 -1.70 -16.55 -11.12
CA GLY A 218 -1.41 -15.14 -11.35
C GLY A 218 -2.43 -14.19 -10.72
N PHE A 219 -3.71 -14.59 -10.68
CA PHE A 219 -4.77 -13.84 -10.01
C PHE A 219 -4.49 -13.71 -8.51
N TRP A 220 -4.11 -14.79 -7.83
CA TRP A 220 -3.85 -14.75 -6.39
C TRP A 220 -2.63 -13.91 -6.04
N ASP A 221 -1.61 -13.86 -6.89
CA ASP A 221 -0.49 -12.92 -6.72
C ASP A 221 -0.98 -11.47 -6.76
N TYR A 222 -1.71 -11.11 -7.82
CA TYR A 222 -2.31 -9.78 -7.94
C TYR A 222 -3.24 -9.45 -6.75
N PHE A 223 -4.12 -10.38 -6.38
CA PHE A 223 -5.07 -10.17 -5.30
C PHE A 223 -4.35 -9.94 -3.98
N LEU A 224 -3.34 -10.73 -3.63
CA LEU A 224 -2.72 -10.62 -2.30
C LEU A 224 -1.87 -9.37 -2.12
N PHE A 225 -1.21 -8.92 -3.19
CA PHE A 225 -0.17 -7.89 -3.11
C PHE A 225 -0.56 -6.53 -3.70
N ASP A 226 -1.51 -6.46 -4.64
CA ASP A 226 -1.82 -5.19 -5.34
C ASP A 226 -3.28 -4.79 -5.33
N TYR A 227 -4.19 -5.72 -5.06
CA TYR A 227 -5.60 -5.36 -4.91
C TYR A 227 -5.81 -4.56 -3.63
N HIS A 228 -6.60 -3.49 -3.69
CA HIS A 228 -6.99 -2.72 -2.50
C HIS A 228 -8.44 -3.02 -2.13
N MET A 229 -8.66 -3.37 -0.85
CA MET A 229 -9.98 -3.68 -0.32
C MET A 229 -10.95 -2.51 -0.45
N ILE A 230 -12.20 -2.80 -0.80
CA ILE A 230 -13.26 -1.79 -1.00
C ILE A 230 -13.44 -0.92 0.24
N GLU A 231 -13.52 -1.52 1.43
CA GLU A 231 -13.85 -0.79 2.67
C GLU A 231 -12.65 -0.10 3.33
N THR A 232 -11.47 -0.73 3.31
CA THR A 232 -10.32 -0.32 4.12
C THR A 232 -9.13 0.23 3.34
N ASP A 233 -9.11 0.06 2.02
CA ASP A 233 -7.97 0.40 1.16
C ASP A 233 -6.67 -0.35 1.48
N MET A 234 -6.73 -1.38 2.33
CA MET A 234 -5.58 -2.23 2.64
C MET A 234 -5.41 -3.29 1.57
N ILE A 235 -4.20 -3.84 1.43
CA ILE A 235 -3.98 -5.03 0.60
C ILE A 235 -4.43 -6.31 1.34
N PRO A 236 -4.99 -7.33 0.66
CA PRO A 236 -5.51 -8.53 1.29
C PRO A 236 -4.54 -9.25 2.23
N ILE A 237 -3.25 -9.34 1.90
CA ILE A 237 -2.30 -10.00 2.81
C ILE A 237 -2.21 -9.30 4.18
N GLN A 238 -2.33 -7.98 4.24
CA GLN A 238 -2.39 -7.21 5.49
C GLN A 238 -3.68 -7.48 6.27
N VAL A 239 -4.81 -7.57 5.56
CA VAL A 239 -6.11 -7.89 6.17
C VAL A 239 -6.08 -9.27 6.82
N PHE A 240 -5.53 -10.26 6.11
CA PHE A 240 -5.36 -11.61 6.62
C PHE A 240 -4.46 -11.62 7.86
N PHE A 241 -3.31 -10.96 7.78
CA PHE A 241 -2.36 -10.84 8.88
C PHE A 241 -2.96 -10.22 10.16
N GLN A 242 -3.82 -9.21 10.01
CA GLN A 242 -4.45 -8.53 11.15
C GLN A 242 -5.61 -9.32 11.78
N GLN A 243 -6.30 -10.17 11.02
CA GLN A 243 -7.56 -10.80 11.47
C GLN A 243 -7.42 -12.27 11.85
N GLU A 244 -6.35 -12.94 11.42
CA GLU A 244 -6.14 -14.36 11.71
C GLU A 244 -5.20 -14.59 12.90
N GLU A 245 -5.46 -15.68 13.61
CA GLU A 245 -4.51 -16.19 14.60
C GLU A 245 -3.38 -16.92 13.87
N LEU A 246 -2.21 -16.29 13.86
CA LEU A 246 -1.01 -16.78 13.20
C LEU A 246 0.05 -17.16 14.23
N ASN A 247 0.74 -18.28 14.00
CA ASN A 247 1.92 -18.65 14.78
C ASN A 247 3.14 -17.79 14.39
N GLY A 248 4.25 -17.91 15.11
CA GLY A 248 5.45 -17.08 14.91
C GLY A 248 6.02 -17.18 13.48
N SER A 249 6.24 -18.41 13.00
CA SER A 249 6.76 -18.64 11.64
C SER A 249 5.79 -18.20 10.55
N GLU A 250 4.49 -18.39 10.73
CA GLU A 250 3.47 -17.91 9.79
C GLU A 250 3.48 -16.38 9.65
N ARG A 251 3.66 -15.67 10.77
CA ARG A 251 3.78 -14.21 10.77
C ARG A 251 5.04 -13.76 10.06
N ASP A 252 6.17 -14.40 10.35
CA ASP A 252 7.45 -14.03 9.75
C ASP A 252 7.42 -14.25 8.23
N ILE A 253 6.82 -15.36 7.76
CA ILE A 253 6.57 -15.58 6.32
C ILE A 253 5.74 -14.44 5.75
N LEU A 254 4.60 -14.10 6.36
CA LEU A 254 3.70 -13.07 5.82
C LEU A 254 4.35 -11.68 5.83
N LEU A 255 5.14 -11.35 6.85
CA LEU A 255 5.91 -10.10 6.88
C LEU A 255 6.94 -10.06 5.75
N ASP A 256 7.66 -11.16 5.52
CA ASP A 256 8.59 -11.27 4.39
C ASP A 256 7.87 -11.12 3.04
N LEU A 257 6.73 -11.80 2.87
CA LEU A 257 5.90 -11.65 1.67
C LEU A 257 5.46 -10.19 1.46
N MET A 258 5.12 -9.46 2.54
CA MET A 258 4.73 -8.04 2.45
C MET A 258 5.88 -7.11 2.03
N HIS A 259 7.15 -7.54 2.12
CA HIS A 259 8.29 -6.78 1.59
C HIS A 259 8.46 -6.92 0.08
N ALA A 260 7.76 -7.87 -0.55
CA ALA A 260 7.85 -8.06 -1.99
C ALA A 260 7.30 -6.83 -2.74
N LYS A 261 8.09 -6.30 -3.67
CA LYS A 261 7.74 -5.11 -4.45
C LYS A 261 7.45 -5.49 -5.89
N PHE A 262 6.36 -4.95 -6.43
CA PHE A 262 6.05 -5.09 -7.85
C PHE A 262 7.11 -4.35 -8.68
N GLY A 263 7.78 -5.08 -9.56
CA GLY A 263 8.82 -4.55 -10.43
C GLY A 263 8.69 -5.05 -11.87
N VAL A 264 9.37 -4.37 -12.77
CA VAL A 264 9.40 -4.69 -14.21
C VAL A 264 10.83 -4.66 -14.69
N TYR A 265 11.28 -5.75 -15.29
CA TYR A 265 12.68 -6.03 -15.52
C TYR A 265 12.94 -6.43 -16.96
N SER A 266 14.08 -6.01 -17.50
CA SER A 266 14.61 -6.51 -18.77
C SER A 266 15.75 -7.49 -18.52
N VAL A 267 15.81 -8.57 -19.30
CA VAL A 267 16.92 -9.53 -19.25
C VAL A 267 18.19 -8.88 -19.78
N GLU A 268 19.29 -9.00 -19.01
CA GLU A 268 20.64 -8.59 -19.41
C GLU A 268 21.51 -9.80 -19.74
N GLU A 269 21.45 -10.84 -18.91
CA GLU A 269 22.25 -12.06 -19.08
C GLU A 269 21.53 -13.27 -18.45
N CYS A 270 21.64 -14.43 -19.08
CA CYS A 270 21.18 -15.71 -18.54
C CYS A 270 22.37 -16.63 -18.25
N TYR A 271 22.41 -17.23 -17.07
CA TYR A 271 23.38 -18.25 -16.64
C TYR A 271 22.66 -19.46 -16.06
N PRO A 272 23.35 -20.60 -15.82
CA PRO A 272 22.69 -21.86 -15.46
C PRO A 272 21.77 -21.78 -14.24
N ASP A 273 22.14 -20.99 -13.24
CA ASP A 273 21.45 -20.94 -11.94
C ASP A 273 20.69 -19.63 -11.70
N GLY A 274 20.56 -18.75 -12.71
CA GLY A 274 19.88 -17.47 -12.54
C GLY A 274 19.86 -16.57 -13.78
N ILE A 275 19.22 -15.43 -13.62
CA ILE A 275 19.02 -14.41 -14.64
C ILE A 275 19.38 -13.06 -14.06
N LEU A 276 20.36 -12.39 -14.67
CA LEU A 276 20.65 -11.01 -14.36
C LEU A 276 19.64 -10.12 -15.08
N CYS A 277 18.90 -9.38 -14.28
CA CYS A 277 17.84 -8.49 -14.72
C CYS A 277 18.19 -7.05 -14.40
N ARG A 278 17.73 -6.12 -15.24
CA ARG A 278 17.74 -4.69 -14.98
C ARG A 278 16.33 -4.19 -14.77
N ASP A 279 16.05 -3.54 -13.65
CA ASP A 279 14.80 -2.83 -13.43
C ASP A 279 14.63 -1.75 -14.51
N LEU A 280 13.51 -1.80 -15.22
CA LEU A 280 13.25 -0.95 -16.37
C LEU A 280 13.15 0.53 -15.99
N PHE A 281 12.85 0.85 -14.73
CA PHE A 281 12.53 2.20 -14.25
C PHE A 281 13.61 2.78 -13.33
N THR A 282 14.28 1.96 -12.52
CA THR A 282 15.37 2.39 -11.62
C THR A 282 16.77 2.15 -12.19
N ASP A 283 16.88 1.35 -13.26
CA ASP A 283 18.13 0.88 -13.86
C ASP A 283 19.01 0.02 -12.92
N GLU A 284 18.50 -0.35 -11.73
CA GLU A 284 19.14 -1.23 -10.77
C GLU A 284 19.25 -2.66 -11.32
N LEU A 285 20.34 -3.34 -10.99
CA LEU A 285 20.57 -4.73 -11.37
C LEU A 285 20.11 -5.66 -10.24
N VAL A 286 19.36 -6.69 -10.61
CA VAL A 286 18.82 -7.69 -9.68
C VAL A 286 19.08 -9.09 -10.25
N ASP A 287 19.58 -9.97 -9.39
CA ASP A 287 19.78 -11.39 -9.69
C ASP A 287 18.52 -12.15 -9.31
N LEU A 288 17.94 -12.90 -10.26
CA LEU A 288 16.69 -13.62 -10.08
C LEU A 288 16.85 -15.10 -10.42
N PRO A 289 16.23 -16.01 -9.65
CA PRO A 289 16.24 -17.42 -10.01
C PRO A 289 15.46 -17.63 -11.31
N VAL A 290 15.90 -18.61 -12.11
CA VAL A 290 15.26 -18.96 -13.38
C VAL A 290 13.81 -19.40 -13.11
N PRO A 291 12.79 -18.72 -13.67
CA PRO A 291 11.40 -19.13 -13.47
C PRO A 291 11.12 -20.50 -14.10
N ASP A 292 10.38 -21.36 -13.39
CA ASP A 292 10.08 -22.76 -13.75
C ASP A 292 9.43 -22.95 -15.13
N HIS A 293 8.81 -21.90 -15.67
CA HIS A 293 8.07 -21.91 -16.93
C HIS A 293 8.58 -20.83 -17.89
N THR A 294 9.89 -20.74 -18.05
CA THR A 294 10.50 -19.77 -18.96
C THR A 294 10.49 -20.26 -20.42
N PRO A 295 9.88 -19.51 -21.35
CA PRO A 295 10.04 -19.79 -22.77
C PRO A 295 11.51 -19.56 -23.16
N SER A 296 12.13 -20.55 -23.80
CA SER A 296 13.46 -20.43 -24.38
C SER A 296 13.34 -19.98 -25.85
N PRO A 297 14.04 -18.92 -26.29
CA PRO A 297 14.95 -18.06 -25.54
C PRO A 297 14.24 -16.97 -24.71
N LEU A 298 14.84 -16.62 -23.57
CA LEU A 298 14.39 -15.54 -22.67
C LEU A 298 14.70 -14.13 -23.20
N GLU A 299 15.45 -14.04 -24.30
CA GLU A 299 15.80 -12.79 -24.93
C GLU A 299 15.18 -12.71 -26.34
N PRO A 300 14.50 -11.59 -26.69
CA PRO A 300 14.21 -10.40 -25.89
C PRO A 300 12.85 -10.50 -25.17
N CYS A 301 12.85 -10.69 -23.86
CA CYS A 301 11.65 -10.66 -23.02
C CYS A 301 11.71 -9.55 -21.96
N ILE A 302 10.55 -9.24 -21.41
CA ILE A 302 10.37 -8.44 -20.21
C ILE A 302 9.75 -9.34 -19.12
N LEU A 303 10.18 -9.13 -17.89
CA LEU A 303 9.76 -9.87 -16.71
C LEU A 303 9.05 -8.91 -15.78
N PHE A 304 7.93 -9.28 -15.18
CA PHE A 304 7.32 -8.46 -14.14
C PHE A 304 6.65 -9.33 -13.09
N GLY A 305 6.60 -8.83 -11.85
CA GLY A 305 6.07 -9.55 -10.70
C GLY A 305 6.60 -8.96 -9.41
N HIS A 306 6.25 -9.60 -8.30
CA HIS A 306 6.74 -9.21 -6.98
C HIS A 306 8.10 -9.84 -6.71
N ILE A 307 9.03 -9.03 -6.21
CA ILE A 307 10.35 -9.51 -5.84
C ILE A 307 10.68 -8.97 -4.46
N ASN A 308 11.09 -9.89 -3.58
CA ASN A 308 11.67 -9.54 -2.29
C ASN A 308 13.18 -9.81 -2.35
N THR A 309 13.97 -8.75 -2.44
CA THR A 309 15.44 -8.82 -2.53
C THR A 309 16.12 -8.94 -1.17
N LEU A 310 15.37 -8.81 -0.07
CA LEU A 310 15.87 -8.81 1.30
C LEU A 310 15.36 -10.01 2.13
N GLY A 311 14.52 -10.84 1.53
CA GLY A 311 13.82 -11.93 2.20
C GLY A 311 14.40 -13.31 1.94
N VAL A 312 13.88 -14.27 2.70
CA VAL A 312 14.18 -15.69 2.55
C VAL A 312 13.22 -16.30 1.53
N VAL A 313 11.96 -15.86 1.51
CA VAL A 313 10.97 -16.32 0.55
C VAL A 313 11.01 -15.37 -0.64
N LEU A 314 11.64 -15.83 -1.72
CA LEU A 314 11.51 -15.17 -3.00
C LEU A 314 10.10 -15.45 -3.53
N VAL A 315 9.24 -14.43 -3.55
CA VAL A 315 7.88 -14.53 -4.12
C VAL A 315 7.99 -14.55 -5.63
N ASN A 316 8.62 -15.57 -6.21
CA ASN A 316 8.96 -15.56 -7.62
C ASN A 316 7.78 -15.93 -8.53
N ARG A 317 6.69 -15.16 -8.50
CA ARG A 317 5.67 -15.25 -9.54
C ARG A 317 5.93 -14.20 -10.61
N ILE A 318 7.03 -14.40 -11.32
CA ILE A 318 7.39 -13.56 -12.45
C ILE A 318 6.62 -14.00 -13.69
N THR A 319 5.90 -13.05 -14.29
CA THR A 319 5.34 -13.18 -15.62
C THR A 319 6.38 -12.79 -16.65
N VAL A 320 6.56 -13.63 -17.67
CA VAL A 320 7.48 -13.40 -18.79
C VAL A 320 6.68 -13.05 -20.04
N LEU A 321 6.98 -11.90 -20.64
CA LEU A 321 6.37 -11.48 -21.90
C LEU A 321 7.43 -11.27 -22.99
N PRO A 322 7.21 -11.76 -24.22
CA PRO A 322 8.09 -11.47 -25.34
C PRO A 322 8.02 -9.97 -25.67
N ALA A 323 9.16 -9.30 -25.64
CA ALA A 323 9.23 -7.86 -25.88
C ALA A 323 10.60 -7.45 -26.43
N SER A 324 10.65 -7.06 -27.71
CA SER A 324 11.84 -6.47 -28.32
C SER A 324 12.33 -5.24 -27.54
N ARG A 325 13.62 -4.88 -27.63
CA ARG A 325 14.17 -3.68 -26.96
C ARG A 325 13.42 -2.39 -27.31
N ASN A 326 12.89 -2.26 -28.53
CA ASN A 326 12.07 -1.11 -28.92
C ASN A 326 10.69 -1.14 -28.24
N LEU A 327 10.09 -2.33 -28.10
CA LEU A 327 8.82 -2.48 -27.38
C LEU A 327 9.01 -2.22 -25.88
N GLN A 328 10.11 -2.69 -25.27
CA GLN A 328 10.45 -2.40 -23.87
C GLN A 328 10.56 -0.89 -23.61
N LYS A 329 11.24 -0.14 -24.51
CA LYS A 329 11.31 1.33 -24.44
C LYS A 329 9.92 1.97 -24.50
N ARG A 330 9.07 1.52 -25.43
CA ARG A 330 7.70 2.01 -25.55
C ARG A 330 6.85 1.69 -24.31
N MET A 331 7.00 0.48 -23.76
CA MET A 331 6.33 0.09 -22.50
C MET A 331 6.75 1.03 -21.35
N LYS A 332 8.06 1.29 -21.20
CA LYS A 332 8.59 2.26 -20.22
C LYS A 332 7.96 3.65 -20.42
N GLU A 333 7.95 4.16 -21.66
CA GLU A 333 7.38 5.47 -21.99
C GLU A 333 5.89 5.58 -21.64
N ILE A 334 5.10 4.56 -21.97
CA ILE A 334 3.65 4.54 -21.69
C ILE A 334 3.38 4.47 -20.18
N VAL A 335 4.09 3.63 -19.44
CA VAL A 335 3.95 3.55 -17.98
C VAL A 335 4.37 4.86 -17.30
N LEU A 336 5.41 5.53 -17.77
CA LEU A 336 5.80 6.86 -17.26
C LEU A 336 4.76 7.95 -17.59
N GLN A 337 4.05 7.84 -18.72
CA GLN A 337 2.92 8.71 -19.02
C GLN A 337 1.73 8.45 -18.09
N GLN A 338 1.45 7.19 -17.74
CA GLN A 338 0.45 6.83 -16.73
C GLN A 338 0.82 7.37 -15.34
N TYR A 339 2.09 7.26 -14.95
CA TYR A 339 2.59 7.88 -13.72
C TYR A 339 2.38 9.40 -13.72
N THR A 340 2.61 10.07 -14.85
CA THR A 340 2.36 11.52 -14.97
C THR A 340 0.88 11.86 -14.76
N ARG A 341 -0.04 11.00 -15.23
CA ARG A 341 -1.49 11.13 -14.99
C ARG A 341 -1.86 10.90 -13.53
N TYR A 342 -1.30 9.87 -12.91
CA TYR A 342 -1.48 9.59 -11.49
C TYR A 342 -1.07 10.78 -10.62
N ARG A 343 0.02 11.49 -10.99
CA ARG A 343 0.45 12.71 -10.31
C ARG A 343 -0.50 13.90 -10.44
N CYS A 344 -1.50 13.87 -11.32
CA CYS A 344 -2.59 14.85 -11.27
C CYS A 344 -3.40 14.72 -9.96
N GLN A 345 -3.49 13.49 -9.43
CA GLN A 345 -4.15 13.20 -8.16
C GLN A 345 -3.22 13.45 -6.98
N GLU A 346 -1.99 12.92 -7.05
CA GLU A 346 -1.01 13.01 -5.96
C GLU A 346 0.29 13.63 -6.50
N PRO A 347 0.40 14.98 -6.55
CA PRO A 347 1.52 15.67 -7.21
C PRO A 347 2.91 15.29 -6.68
N ASP A 348 3.00 14.96 -5.39
CA ASP A 348 4.24 14.61 -4.71
C ASP A 348 4.50 13.10 -4.67
N ALA A 349 3.66 12.27 -5.30
CA ALA A 349 3.82 10.82 -5.29
C ALA A 349 5.08 10.37 -6.03
N SER A 350 5.82 9.44 -5.39
CA SER A 350 6.96 8.77 -6.00
C SER A 350 6.52 7.72 -7.03
N LEU A 351 7.45 7.26 -7.86
CA LEU A 351 7.17 6.15 -8.77
C LEU A 351 6.81 4.87 -8.00
N HIS A 352 7.46 4.64 -6.86
CA HIS A 352 7.13 3.52 -5.98
C HIS A 352 5.66 3.59 -5.51
N ALA A 353 5.19 4.76 -5.06
CA ALA A 353 3.79 4.94 -4.66
C ALA A 353 2.81 4.67 -5.81
N PHE A 354 3.18 5.04 -7.05
CA PHE A 354 2.39 4.70 -8.24
C PHE A 354 2.35 3.20 -8.50
N PHE A 355 3.49 2.50 -8.42
CA PHE A 355 3.54 1.05 -8.61
C PHE A 355 2.72 0.33 -7.53
N SER A 356 2.81 0.76 -6.27
CA SER A 356 2.01 0.20 -5.18
C SER A 356 0.50 0.41 -5.38
N ARG A 357 0.07 1.54 -5.94
CA ARG A 357 -1.35 1.83 -6.17
C ARG A 357 -1.90 1.21 -7.45
N GLU A 358 -1.17 1.33 -8.55
CA GLU A 358 -1.64 1.09 -9.92
C GLU A 358 -0.90 -0.07 -10.60
N ALA A 359 -0.37 -1.05 -9.85
CA ALA A 359 0.27 -2.23 -10.44
C ALA A 359 -0.66 -2.99 -11.39
N GLY A 360 -1.97 -3.04 -11.10
CA GLY A 360 -2.99 -3.59 -12.01
C GLY A 360 -2.94 -2.92 -13.39
N LEU A 361 -2.96 -1.58 -13.43
CA LEU A 361 -2.83 -0.80 -14.67
C LEU A 361 -1.54 -1.13 -15.42
N VAL A 362 -0.41 -1.23 -14.71
CA VAL A 362 0.89 -1.58 -15.31
C VAL A 362 0.83 -2.98 -15.94
N ARG A 363 0.31 -3.98 -15.22
CA ARG A 363 0.11 -5.34 -15.76
C ARG A 363 -0.72 -5.35 -17.04
N HIS A 364 -1.85 -4.65 -17.06
CA HIS A 364 -2.69 -4.55 -18.26
C HIS A 364 -1.94 -3.91 -19.41
N THR A 365 -1.23 -2.82 -19.15
CA THR A 365 -0.46 -2.09 -20.15
C THR A 365 0.60 -2.97 -20.81
N LEU A 366 1.38 -3.71 -20.01
CA LEU A 366 2.41 -4.62 -20.51
C LEU A 366 1.78 -5.76 -21.33
N ASN A 367 0.71 -6.38 -20.83
CA ASN A 367 0.02 -7.46 -21.53
C ASN A 367 -0.60 -7.00 -22.87
N ILE A 368 -1.27 -5.84 -22.90
CA ILE A 368 -1.86 -5.28 -24.11
C ILE A 368 -0.78 -4.96 -25.14
N LEU A 369 0.32 -4.30 -24.73
CA LEU A 369 1.40 -3.93 -25.64
C LEU A 369 2.18 -5.14 -26.16
N ALA A 370 2.34 -6.20 -25.35
CA ALA A 370 2.95 -7.44 -25.80
C ALA A 370 2.12 -8.14 -26.89
N ARG A 371 0.78 -8.11 -26.79
CA ARG A 371 -0.13 -8.70 -27.79
C ARG A 371 -0.35 -7.79 -29.00
N CYS A 372 -0.42 -6.48 -28.76
CA CYS A 372 -0.84 -5.47 -29.74
C CYS A 372 0.14 -4.29 -29.75
N ALA A 373 1.37 -4.54 -30.18
CA ALA A 373 2.47 -3.57 -30.09
C ALA A 373 2.24 -2.22 -30.78
N GLN A 374 1.31 -2.09 -31.73
CA GLN A 374 1.03 -0.82 -32.43
C GLN A 374 -0.04 0.04 -31.73
N LEU A 375 -0.78 -0.52 -30.79
CA LEU A 375 -2.02 0.01 -30.23
C LEU A 375 -1.73 1.20 -29.28
N SER A 376 -2.39 2.34 -29.50
CA SER A 376 -2.28 3.50 -28.60
C SER A 376 -3.17 3.25 -27.39
N VAL A 377 -2.58 2.78 -26.30
CA VAL A 377 -3.29 2.42 -25.06
C VAL A 377 -3.63 3.63 -24.19
N LEU A 378 -3.15 4.83 -24.53
CA LEU A 378 -3.47 6.04 -23.79
C LEU A 378 -4.39 6.94 -24.60
N PRO A 379 -5.47 7.47 -23.99
CA PRO A 379 -6.23 8.59 -24.54
C PRO A 379 -5.30 9.74 -24.93
N PRO A 380 -5.64 10.57 -25.93
CA PRO A 380 -4.85 11.75 -26.28
C PRO A 380 -4.56 12.62 -25.05
N VAL A 381 -3.32 13.12 -24.93
CA VAL A 381 -2.96 14.07 -23.87
C VAL A 381 -3.65 15.40 -24.20
N HIS A 382 -4.80 15.63 -23.61
CA HIS A 382 -5.40 16.95 -23.58
C HIS A 382 -4.66 17.80 -22.53
N THR A 383 -4.34 19.05 -22.86
CA THR A 383 -3.86 20.02 -21.88
C THR A 383 -4.99 20.23 -20.87
N LEU A 384 -4.89 19.56 -19.72
CA LEU A 384 -5.90 19.68 -18.67
C LEU A 384 -5.76 21.06 -18.04
N PRO A 385 -6.86 21.83 -17.90
CA PRO A 385 -6.80 23.09 -17.21
C PRO A 385 -6.36 22.85 -15.76
N VAL A 386 -5.36 23.63 -15.33
CA VAL A 386 -4.90 23.64 -13.93
C VAL A 386 -6.06 24.16 -13.09
N LEU A 387 -6.72 23.29 -12.34
CA LEU A 387 -7.68 23.72 -11.33
C LEU A 387 -6.90 24.34 -10.18
N VAL A 388 -7.16 25.62 -9.92
CA VAL A 388 -6.65 26.28 -8.72
C VAL A 388 -7.46 25.73 -7.55
N HIS A 389 -6.90 24.76 -6.82
CA HIS A 389 -7.49 24.27 -5.59
C HIS A 389 -7.62 25.45 -4.61
N GLN A 390 -8.84 25.97 -4.44
CA GLN A 390 -9.11 26.86 -3.32
C GLN A 390 -9.16 26.01 -2.05
N LYS A 391 -8.29 26.33 -1.10
CA LYS A 391 -8.32 25.69 0.22
C LYS A 391 -9.63 26.07 0.91
N HIS A 392 -10.60 25.16 0.91
CA HIS A 392 -11.79 25.25 1.77
C HIS A 392 -11.37 25.26 3.24
N ARG A 393 -12.17 25.87 4.12
CA ARG A 393 -11.85 25.88 5.55
C ARG A 393 -12.01 24.46 6.11
N PRO A 394 -11.12 24.00 7.01
CA PRO A 394 -11.31 22.72 7.69
C PRO A 394 -12.69 22.65 8.36
N GLY A 395 -13.48 21.63 8.02
CA GLY A 395 -14.84 21.41 8.57
C GLY A 395 -15.98 22.07 7.80
N GLU A 396 -15.69 22.85 6.76
CA GLU A 396 -16.69 23.36 5.84
C GLU A 396 -17.38 22.17 5.13
N TYR A 397 -18.70 22.11 5.19
CA TYR A 397 -19.53 21.05 4.58
C TYR A 397 -19.33 19.61 5.09
N ALA A 398 -18.86 19.46 6.34
CA ALA A 398 -18.59 18.13 6.90
C ALA A 398 -19.80 17.18 6.90
N LYS A 399 -21.03 17.71 7.03
CA LYS A 399 -22.27 16.89 7.01
C LYS A 399 -22.56 16.37 5.61
N GLU A 400 -22.41 17.23 4.61
CA GLU A 400 -22.62 16.97 3.20
C GLU A 400 -21.59 15.95 2.69
N ILE A 401 -20.31 16.17 3.02
CA ILE A 401 -19.24 15.22 2.70
C ILE A 401 -19.50 13.87 3.34
N LYS A 402 -19.92 13.83 4.62
CA LYS A 402 -20.25 12.56 5.29
C LYS A 402 -21.39 11.81 4.59
N ARG A 403 -22.43 12.51 4.14
CA ARG A 403 -23.55 11.91 3.37
C ARG A 403 -23.07 11.38 2.03
N LEU A 404 -22.29 12.16 1.28
CA LEU A 404 -21.75 11.72 -0.01
C LEU A 404 -20.89 10.46 0.15
N LYS A 405 -20.06 10.38 1.19
CA LYS A 405 -19.28 9.16 1.50
C LYS A 405 -20.18 7.95 1.71
N GLN A 406 -21.28 8.09 2.47
CA GLN A 406 -22.22 7.00 2.71
C GLN A 406 -22.88 6.53 1.40
N TYR A 407 -23.32 7.47 0.56
CA TYR A 407 -23.91 7.12 -0.73
C TYR A 407 -22.91 6.46 -1.67
N GLY A 408 -21.68 7.00 -1.76
CA GLY A 408 -20.63 6.40 -2.57
C GLY A 408 -20.38 4.93 -2.22
N MET A 409 -20.22 4.61 -0.93
CA MET A 409 -20.06 3.23 -0.48
C MET A 409 -21.30 2.37 -0.78
N GLN A 410 -22.51 2.91 -0.62
CA GLN A 410 -23.75 2.19 -0.91
C GLN A 410 -23.92 1.84 -2.40
N PHE A 411 -23.38 2.68 -3.30
CA PHE A 411 -23.34 2.43 -4.74
C PHE A 411 -22.14 1.56 -5.18
N GLY A 412 -21.37 1.02 -4.24
CA GLY A 412 -20.28 0.08 -4.52
C GLY A 412 -18.93 0.72 -4.87
N PHE A 413 -18.77 2.03 -4.67
CA PHE A 413 -17.45 2.67 -4.80
C PHE A 413 -16.55 2.25 -3.62
N SER A 414 -15.27 1.99 -3.91
CA SER A 414 -14.26 1.79 -2.86
C SER A 414 -14.04 3.07 -2.06
N CYS A 415 -13.53 2.93 -0.84
CA CYS A 415 -13.18 4.06 0.01
C CYS A 415 -12.18 5.03 -0.66
N TYR A 416 -11.26 4.52 -1.48
CA TYR A 416 -10.38 5.33 -2.33
C TYR A 416 -11.15 6.09 -3.42
N ALA A 417 -12.05 5.42 -4.16
CA ALA A 417 -12.90 6.07 -5.13
C ALA A 417 -13.79 7.15 -4.48
N VAL A 418 -14.26 6.90 -3.26
CA VAL A 418 -15.02 7.89 -2.46
C VAL A 418 -14.16 9.09 -2.06
N LYS A 419 -12.84 8.93 -1.80
CA LYS A 419 -11.90 10.05 -1.59
C LYS A 419 -11.86 10.94 -2.85
N LEU A 420 -11.76 10.34 -4.03
CA LEU A 420 -11.74 11.06 -5.32
C LEU A 420 -13.09 11.72 -5.63
N LEU A 421 -14.21 11.05 -5.36
CA LEU A 421 -15.57 11.59 -5.48
C LEU A 421 -15.75 12.85 -4.61
N CYS A 422 -15.26 12.82 -3.37
CA CYS A 422 -15.29 13.98 -2.48
C CYS A 422 -14.42 15.13 -3.01
N ARG A 423 -13.26 14.82 -3.60
CA ARG A 423 -12.40 15.81 -4.25
C ARG A 423 -13.09 16.43 -5.46
N PHE A 424 -13.75 15.64 -6.28
CA PHE A 424 -14.52 16.11 -7.44
C PHE A 424 -15.59 17.13 -7.02
N LEU A 425 -16.38 16.82 -5.98
CA LEU A 425 -17.32 17.79 -5.40
C LEU A 425 -16.61 19.03 -4.86
N ALA A 426 -15.51 18.88 -4.14
CA ALA A 426 -14.78 20.02 -3.56
C ALA A 426 -14.25 20.97 -4.65
N ASP A 427 -13.71 20.43 -5.74
CA ASP A 427 -13.24 21.18 -6.89
C ASP A 427 -14.39 21.89 -7.59
N TYR A 428 -15.52 21.21 -7.81
CA TYR A 428 -16.74 21.83 -8.34
C TYR A 428 -17.19 23.03 -7.48
N MET A 429 -17.30 22.86 -6.17
CA MET A 429 -17.69 23.94 -5.25
C MET A 429 -16.67 25.09 -5.23
N SER A 430 -15.39 24.82 -5.55
CA SER A 430 -14.34 25.85 -5.61
C SER A 430 -14.47 26.76 -6.84
N VAL A 431 -15.05 26.28 -7.94
CA VAL A 431 -15.23 27.06 -9.18
C VAL A 431 -16.65 27.59 -9.37
N ARG A 432 -17.63 26.99 -8.69
CA ARG A 432 -19.04 27.42 -8.72
C ARG A 432 -19.21 28.86 -8.21
N SER A 433 -20.09 29.62 -8.85
CA SER A 433 -20.37 31.02 -8.49
C SER A 433 -21.04 31.14 -7.11
N GLU A 434 -22.02 30.27 -6.84
CA GLU A 434 -22.67 30.16 -5.53
C GLU A 434 -21.91 29.20 -4.62
N LYS A 435 -21.35 29.76 -3.53
CA LYS A 435 -20.53 29.01 -2.56
C LYS A 435 -21.33 28.30 -1.49
N SER A 436 -22.62 28.58 -1.34
CA SER A 436 -23.50 27.84 -0.42
C SER A 436 -23.95 26.50 -1.02
N PHE A 437 -24.07 25.48 -0.18
CA PHE A 437 -24.78 24.27 -0.59
C PHE A 437 -26.25 24.61 -0.83
N PRO A 438 -26.87 24.02 -1.88
CA PRO A 438 -28.31 24.11 -2.06
C PRO A 438 -29.06 23.56 -0.85
N ASN A 439 -30.18 24.21 -0.47
CA ASN A 439 -31.03 23.77 0.64
C ASN A 439 -31.50 22.31 0.47
N ASP A 440 -31.74 21.90 -0.78
CA ASP A 440 -31.90 20.50 -1.16
C ASP A 440 -30.69 20.04 -1.98
N SER A 441 -29.81 19.28 -1.34
CA SER A 441 -28.58 18.76 -1.96
C SER A 441 -28.78 17.41 -2.66
N ALA A 442 -30.00 16.85 -2.68
CA ALA A 442 -30.27 15.55 -3.29
C ALA A 442 -29.88 15.51 -4.77
N ALA A 443 -30.34 16.50 -5.55
CA ALA A 443 -30.04 16.62 -6.96
C ALA A 443 -28.53 16.77 -7.22
N LEU A 444 -27.85 17.57 -6.39
CA LEU A 444 -26.40 17.77 -6.48
C LEU A 444 -25.64 16.46 -6.22
N PHE A 445 -25.99 15.71 -5.17
CA PHE A 445 -25.30 14.46 -4.87
C PHE A 445 -25.51 13.39 -5.95
N ILE A 446 -26.72 13.26 -6.50
CA ILE A 446 -26.97 12.35 -7.61
C ILE A 446 -26.16 12.77 -8.84
N ALA A 447 -26.14 14.07 -9.17
CA ALA A 447 -25.34 14.58 -10.29
C ALA A 447 -23.84 14.29 -10.12
N VAL A 448 -23.29 14.51 -8.93
CA VAL A 448 -21.90 14.20 -8.60
C VAL A 448 -21.59 12.71 -8.77
N LEU A 449 -22.47 11.81 -8.30
CA LEU A 449 -22.30 10.36 -8.44
C LEU A 449 -22.33 9.92 -9.91
N LEU A 450 -23.29 10.43 -10.69
CA LEU A 450 -23.46 10.08 -12.10
C LEU A 450 -22.29 10.59 -12.95
N GLU A 451 -21.89 11.86 -12.79
CA GLU A 451 -20.73 12.40 -13.52
C GLU A 451 -19.43 11.71 -13.12
N PHE A 452 -19.21 11.46 -11.83
CA PHE A 452 -18.01 10.73 -11.39
C PHE A 452 -17.94 9.31 -11.97
N ALA A 453 -19.08 8.60 -12.02
CA ALA A 453 -19.16 7.29 -12.66
C ALA A 453 -18.86 7.36 -14.16
N LYS A 454 -19.45 8.33 -14.86
CA LYS A 454 -19.23 8.57 -16.28
C LYS A 454 -17.75 8.86 -16.59
N LEU A 455 -17.08 9.67 -15.78
CA LEU A 455 -15.65 9.93 -15.91
C LEU A 455 -14.79 8.66 -15.80
N ASN A 456 -15.27 7.67 -15.05
CA ASN A 456 -14.61 6.38 -14.86
C ASN A 456 -15.11 5.29 -15.83
N GLY A 457 -15.98 5.62 -16.79
CA GLY A 457 -16.53 4.66 -17.75
C GLY A 457 -17.51 3.66 -17.13
N MET A 458 -18.17 4.04 -16.04
CA MET A 458 -19.24 3.28 -15.40
C MET A 458 -20.60 3.85 -15.82
N ASP A 459 -21.52 2.99 -16.23
CA ASP A 459 -22.88 3.38 -16.55
C ASP A 459 -23.79 3.16 -15.33
N LEU A 460 -23.92 4.22 -14.52
CA LEU A 460 -24.85 4.23 -13.41
C LEU A 460 -26.26 4.71 -13.82
N GLU A 461 -26.45 5.29 -15.00
CA GLU A 461 -27.76 5.80 -15.42
C GLU A 461 -28.79 4.67 -15.58
N ASN A 462 -28.32 3.49 -15.98
CA ASN A 462 -29.14 2.29 -16.12
C ASN A 462 -29.36 1.52 -14.81
N VAL A 463 -28.79 1.97 -13.69
CA VAL A 463 -29.03 1.36 -12.37
C VAL A 463 -30.44 1.72 -11.88
N PRO A 464 -31.35 0.74 -11.71
CA PRO A 464 -32.73 1.03 -11.33
C PRO A 464 -32.80 1.82 -10.02
N GLY A 465 -33.50 2.94 -10.04
CA GLY A 465 -33.79 3.75 -8.86
C GLY A 465 -32.69 4.75 -8.46
N ILE A 466 -31.63 4.95 -9.26
CA ILE A 466 -30.58 5.92 -8.90
C ILE A 466 -31.07 7.37 -8.91
N SER A 467 -31.91 7.75 -9.88
CA SER A 467 -32.53 9.08 -9.96
C SER A 467 -33.53 9.31 -8.83
N ASP A 468 -34.22 8.24 -8.43
CA ASP A 468 -35.27 8.29 -7.42
C ASP A 468 -34.71 8.05 -6.01
N PHE A 469 -33.43 7.71 -5.89
CA PHE A 469 -32.76 7.30 -4.65
C PHE A 469 -32.88 8.34 -3.53
N LEU A 470 -32.77 9.62 -3.90
CA LEU A 470 -32.97 10.75 -2.98
C LEU A 470 -34.23 11.56 -3.27
N GLY A 471 -35.08 11.11 -4.21
CA GLY A 471 -36.30 11.81 -4.62
C GLY A 471 -36.04 13.16 -5.31
N ALA A 472 -34.94 13.29 -6.05
CA ALA A 472 -34.57 14.54 -6.73
C ALA A 472 -35.26 14.67 -8.10
N GLU A 473 -35.56 15.90 -8.50
CA GLU A 473 -36.07 16.19 -9.84
C GLU A 473 -34.98 15.97 -10.89
N VAL A 474 -35.29 15.19 -11.94
CA VAL A 474 -34.34 14.82 -13.01
C VAL A 474 -33.79 16.05 -13.73
N ALA A 475 -34.59 17.11 -13.85
CA ALA A 475 -34.16 18.37 -14.46
C ALA A 475 -33.03 19.06 -13.66
N ASP A 476 -33.13 19.04 -12.33
CA ASP A 476 -32.12 19.66 -11.45
C ASP A 476 -30.83 18.83 -11.45
N VAL A 477 -30.94 17.49 -11.44
CA VAL A 477 -29.78 16.59 -11.58
C VAL A 477 -29.02 16.90 -12.87
N ARG A 478 -29.72 16.92 -14.02
CA ARG A 478 -29.10 17.25 -15.32
C ARG A 478 -28.50 18.65 -15.36
N GLY A 479 -29.15 19.63 -14.73
CA GLY A 479 -28.61 20.98 -14.60
C GLY A 479 -27.24 21.00 -13.92
N TYR A 480 -27.12 20.30 -12.78
CA TYR A 480 -25.84 20.19 -12.08
C TYR A 480 -24.78 19.42 -12.87
N MET A 481 -25.15 18.36 -13.58
CA MET A 481 -24.22 17.60 -14.44
C MET A 481 -23.63 18.50 -15.54
N MET A 482 -24.47 19.25 -16.26
CA MET A 482 -24.03 20.20 -17.28
C MET A 482 -23.16 21.33 -16.69
N GLU A 483 -23.54 21.87 -15.52
CA GLU A 483 -22.74 22.89 -14.83
C GLU A 483 -21.34 22.36 -14.45
N MET A 484 -21.23 21.10 -14.00
CA MET A 484 -19.94 20.46 -13.69
C MET A 484 -19.06 20.29 -14.92
N GLU A 485 -19.62 19.80 -16.03
CA GLU A 485 -18.89 19.64 -17.29
C GLU A 485 -18.36 20.99 -17.79
N ASP A 486 -19.21 22.02 -17.77
CA ASP A 486 -18.88 23.37 -18.24
C ASP A 486 -17.81 24.06 -17.35
N LEU A 487 -17.87 23.89 -16.03
CA LEU A 487 -16.97 24.59 -15.10
C LEU A 487 -15.64 23.87 -14.86
N LEU A 488 -15.66 22.53 -14.78
CA LEU A 488 -14.45 21.75 -14.50
C LEU A 488 -13.69 21.34 -15.76
N HIS A 489 -14.34 21.47 -16.92
CA HIS A 489 -13.82 21.06 -18.23
C HIS A 489 -13.28 19.63 -18.20
N CYS A 490 -14.01 18.74 -17.52
CA CYS A 490 -13.64 17.34 -17.42
C CYS A 490 -13.70 16.68 -18.79
N VAL A 491 -12.78 15.75 -19.02
CA VAL A 491 -12.78 14.88 -20.19
C VAL A 491 -13.07 13.43 -19.77
N PRO A 492 -13.57 12.56 -20.67
CA PRO A 492 -13.66 11.14 -20.36
C PRO A 492 -12.31 10.59 -19.86
N TYR A 493 -12.32 9.83 -18.77
CA TYR A 493 -11.12 9.35 -18.09
C TYR A 493 -10.18 10.46 -17.60
N ASP A 494 -10.75 11.54 -17.07
CA ASP A 494 -10.00 12.65 -16.48
C ASP A 494 -9.07 12.15 -15.36
N PRO A 495 -7.74 12.31 -15.48
CA PRO A 495 -6.81 11.74 -14.53
C PRO A 495 -6.90 12.37 -13.14
N ARG A 496 -7.57 13.53 -12.97
CA ARG A 496 -7.79 14.15 -11.65
C ARG A 496 -8.74 13.34 -10.76
N TYR A 497 -9.63 12.54 -11.36
CA TYR A 497 -10.73 11.85 -10.68
C TYR A 497 -10.81 10.36 -11.04
N LEU A 498 -9.72 9.80 -11.55
CA LEU A 498 -9.67 8.45 -12.07
C LEU A 498 -9.44 7.43 -10.96
N THR A 499 -10.33 6.47 -10.84
CA THR A 499 -10.21 5.30 -9.96
C THR A 499 -9.31 4.25 -10.60
N GLU A 500 -8.85 3.27 -9.83
CA GLU A 500 -8.12 2.09 -10.32
C GLU A 500 -8.88 1.41 -11.49
N ASP A 501 -10.20 1.26 -11.34
CA ASP A 501 -11.08 0.71 -12.37
C ASP A 501 -11.15 1.60 -13.62
N GLY A 502 -11.25 2.92 -13.43
CA GLY A 502 -11.23 3.90 -14.51
C GLY A 502 -9.91 3.89 -15.29
N PHE A 503 -8.78 3.76 -14.59
CA PHE A 503 -7.46 3.61 -15.20
C PHE A 503 -7.41 2.38 -16.10
N ILE A 504 -7.83 1.22 -15.61
CA ILE A 504 -7.83 -0.02 -16.39
C ILE A 504 -8.80 0.09 -17.57
N ARG A 505 -10.06 0.52 -17.36
CA ARG A 505 -11.05 0.68 -18.44
C ARG A 505 -10.57 1.61 -19.55
N SER A 506 -9.85 2.68 -19.19
CA SER A 506 -9.33 3.64 -20.17
C SER A 506 -8.39 3.00 -21.21
N LEU A 507 -7.75 1.87 -20.87
CA LEU A 507 -6.89 1.12 -21.80
C LEU A 507 -7.68 0.37 -22.89
N TYR A 508 -8.96 0.10 -22.65
CA TYR A 508 -9.83 -0.72 -23.51
C TYR A 508 -10.86 0.08 -24.31
N MET A 509 -10.98 1.38 -24.05
CA MET A 509 -11.83 2.29 -24.81
C MET A 509 -11.07 2.78 -26.04
N MET A 510 -11.21 2.02 -27.13
CA MET A 510 -10.80 2.42 -28.47
C MET A 510 -11.96 2.27 -29.44
#